data_AF-A0A2G4T0H4-F1
#
_entry.id   AF-A0A2G4T0H4-F1
#
_cell.length_a   1.000
_cell.length_b   1.000
_cell.length_c   1.000
_cell.angle_alpha   90.00
_cell.angle_beta   90.00
_cell.angle_gamma   90.00
#
_symmetry.space_group_name_H-M   'P 1'
#
loop_
_entity.id
_entity.type
_entity.pdbx_description
1 polymer ?
#
loop_
_entity_poly.entity_id
_entity_poly.type
_entity_poly.pdbx_seq_one_letter_code
_entity_poly.pdbx_strand_id
1 'polypeptide(L)'
;MALPARIPLDVRHNRFSGTSAVVSEIPLFYPSPLGDEKFKDHDPNKMYQAGEFFTFKCNTKDLDSDQTIDHVEVNWTRVSRFSPFMKMKDNTGYLVFHCTGFKLPQGSTVDDLDPLLVNEIKRDMTAYATAPAEYNPNAKNVTSWTYFRDNFDTIVSKGAN
;
A
#
# COMPACT_ATOMS: atom_id res chain seq x y z
N MET A 1 -4.24 -11.82 10.39
CA MET A 1 -2.82 -11.43 10.56
C MET A 1 -2.77 -10.46 11.71
N ALA A 2 -2.02 -10.75 12.77
CA ALA A 2 -1.80 -9.74 13.81
C ALA A 2 -0.75 -8.77 13.26
N LEU A 3 -1.19 -7.60 12.79
CA LEU A 3 -0.30 -6.45 12.67
C LEU A 3 0.37 -6.23 14.03
N PRO A 4 1.58 -5.65 14.10
CA PRO A 4 2.13 -5.23 15.38
C PRO A 4 1.05 -4.44 16.14
N ALA A 5 0.81 -4.80 17.40
CA ALA A 5 -0.34 -4.33 18.19
C ALA A 5 -0.42 -2.79 18.30
N ARG A 6 0.67 -2.09 17.93
CA ARG A 6 0.74 -0.65 17.75
C ARG A 6 1.74 -0.33 16.64
N ILE A 7 1.26 0.32 15.58
CA ILE A 7 2.11 0.94 14.56
C ILE A 7 2.42 2.36 15.07
N PRO A 8 3.69 2.73 15.32
CA PRO A 8 4.02 4.07 15.76
C PRO A 8 3.73 5.08 14.64
N LEU A 9 3.18 6.23 15.04
CA LEU A 9 3.02 7.42 14.22
C LEU A 9 3.88 8.50 14.87
N ASP A 10 5.03 8.79 14.27
CA ASP A 10 5.97 9.77 14.77
C ASP A 10 5.74 11.12 14.08
N VAL A 11 5.40 12.14 14.86
CA VAL A 11 5.23 13.50 14.34
C VAL A 11 6.58 14.23 14.38
N ARG A 12 7.01 14.73 13.22
CA ARG A 12 8.24 15.50 13.05
C ARG A 12 7.89 16.90 12.56
N HIS A 13 8.16 17.91 13.37
CA HIS A 13 7.90 19.32 13.03
C HIS A 13 9.12 19.96 12.37
N ASN A 14 8.92 20.65 11.26
CA ASN A 14 9.92 21.52 10.66
C ASN A 14 9.56 23.00 10.89
N ARG A 15 10.10 23.57 11.98
CA ARG A 15 9.87 24.95 12.41
C ARG A 15 10.22 26.02 11.37
N PHE A 16 11.11 25.73 10.42
CA PHE A 16 11.53 26.70 9.41
C PHE A 16 10.59 26.74 8.21
N SER A 17 9.96 25.61 7.89
CA SER A 17 8.97 25.51 6.81
C SER A 17 7.52 25.71 7.27
N GLY A 18 7.26 25.63 8.58
CA GLY A 18 5.89 25.61 9.11
C GLY A 18 5.11 24.33 8.77
N THR A 19 5.81 23.26 8.39
CA THR A 19 5.21 21.96 8.04
C THR A 19 5.52 20.89 9.08
N SER A 20 4.64 19.90 9.15
CA SER A 20 4.78 18.71 9.99
C SER A 20 4.66 17.46 9.13
N ALA A 21 5.42 16.43 9.50
CA ALA A 21 5.39 15.13 8.87
C ALA A 21 5.00 14.06 9.89
N VAL A 22 3.97 13.28 9.59
CA VAL A 22 3.62 12.06 10.32
C VAL A 22 4.30 10.90 9.62
N VAL A 23 5.21 10.23 10.33
CA VAL A 23 6.06 9.16 9.79
C VAL A 23 5.68 7.84 10.42
N SER A 24 5.63 6.78 9.61
CA SER A 24 5.45 5.42 10.09
C SER A 24 6.37 4.47 9.36
N GLU A 25 7.12 3.67 10.11
CA GLU A 25 8.12 2.73 9.60
C GLU A 25 7.77 1.33 10.11
N ILE A 26 7.42 0.44 9.19
CA ILE A 26 6.82 -0.86 9.51
C ILE A 26 7.69 -1.98 8.94
N PRO A 27 8.61 -2.54 9.73
CA PRO A 27 9.30 -3.77 9.36
C PRO A 27 8.33 -4.95 9.49
N LEU A 28 8.11 -5.65 8.39
CA LEU A 28 7.23 -6.81 8.30
C LEU A 28 8.06 -8.09 8.25
N PHE A 29 7.75 -9.02 9.15
CA PHE A 29 8.30 -10.38 9.12
C PHE A 29 7.28 -11.38 9.68
N TYR A 30 6.71 -12.22 8.81
CA TYR A 30 5.65 -13.16 9.19
C TYR A 30 5.59 -14.37 8.22
N PRO A 31 4.91 -15.48 8.58
CA PRO A 31 4.80 -16.64 7.68
C PRO A 31 4.21 -16.26 6.31
N SER A 32 4.92 -16.62 5.25
CA SER A 32 4.52 -16.28 3.89
C SER A 32 3.17 -16.91 3.55
N PRO A 33 2.20 -16.16 2.98
CA PRO A 33 0.98 -16.73 2.43
C PRO A 33 1.24 -17.75 1.29
N LEU A 34 2.45 -17.73 0.73
CA LEU A 34 2.89 -18.61 -0.36
C LEU A 34 3.87 -19.68 0.10
N GLY A 35 3.96 -19.97 1.41
CA GLY A 35 4.90 -20.97 1.94
C GLY A 35 4.63 -22.43 1.53
N ASP A 36 3.52 -22.72 0.83
CA ASP A 36 3.19 -24.05 0.31
C ASP A 36 4.02 -24.41 -0.93
N GLU A 37 4.35 -25.70 -1.08
CA GLU A 37 5.16 -26.25 -2.18
C GLU A 37 4.61 -25.90 -3.57
N LYS A 38 3.28 -25.74 -3.71
CA LYS A 38 2.64 -25.36 -4.98
C LYS A 38 3.10 -24.00 -5.52
N PHE A 39 3.62 -23.11 -4.68
CA PHE A 39 4.04 -21.76 -5.07
C PHE A 39 5.56 -21.61 -5.23
N LYS A 40 6.34 -22.69 -5.06
CA LYS A 40 7.81 -22.63 -5.04
C LYS A 40 8.46 -21.97 -6.25
N ASP A 41 7.83 -22.09 -7.41
CA ASP A 41 8.32 -21.48 -8.66
C ASP A 41 8.10 -19.96 -8.70
N HIS A 42 7.28 -19.42 -7.80
CA HIS A 42 6.93 -18.00 -7.71
C HIS A 42 7.58 -17.33 -6.50
N ASP A 43 7.45 -17.96 -5.33
CA ASP A 43 8.10 -17.54 -4.08
C ASP A 43 8.26 -18.75 -3.15
N PRO A 44 9.46 -19.34 -3.05
CA PRO A 44 9.71 -20.50 -2.20
C PRO A 44 9.90 -20.15 -0.71
N ASN A 45 9.82 -18.87 -0.34
CA ASN A 45 10.17 -18.44 1.02
C ASN A 45 9.04 -18.75 2.01
N LYS A 46 9.40 -19.42 3.11
CA LYS A 46 8.47 -19.71 4.22
C LYS A 46 8.09 -18.46 5.02
N MET A 47 8.92 -17.42 4.98
CA MET A 47 8.69 -16.15 5.67
C MET A 47 8.62 -15.03 4.64
N TYR A 48 7.61 -14.19 4.77
CA TYR A 48 7.51 -12.91 4.08
C TYR A 48 8.32 -11.87 4.85
N GLN A 49 9.08 -11.07 4.11
CA GLN A 49 9.84 -9.94 4.64
C GLN A 49 9.66 -8.71 3.74
N ALA A 50 9.31 -7.58 4.36
CA ALA A 50 9.25 -6.29 3.70
C ALA A 50 9.43 -5.15 4.70
N GLY A 51 9.67 -3.94 4.20
CA GLY A 51 9.55 -2.70 4.97
C GLY A 51 8.57 -1.77 4.27
N GLU A 52 7.64 -1.20 5.02
CA GLU A 52 6.75 -0.13 4.54
C GLU A 52 7.04 1.16 5.30
N PHE A 53 7.27 2.24 4.54
CA PHE A 53 7.69 3.53 5.06
C PHE A 53 6.74 4.60 4.54
N PHE A 54 5.99 5.20 5.45
CA PHE A 54 5.00 6.22 5.15
C PHE A 54 5.46 7.57 5.69
N THR A 55 5.23 8.62 4.91
CA THR A 55 5.39 10.00 5.34
C THR A 55 4.21 10.81 4.81
N PHE A 56 3.41 11.33 5.72
CA PHE A 56 2.30 12.25 5.41
C PHE A 56 2.68 13.65 5.88
N LYS A 57 2.69 14.63 4.99
CA LYS A 57 3.16 15.98 5.29
C LYS A 57 2.04 16.99 5.08
N CYS A 58 1.89 17.90 6.03
CA CYS A 58 0.88 18.97 6.03
C CYS A 58 1.45 20.24 6.69
N ASN A 59 0.69 21.34 6.72
CA ASN A 59 1.07 22.48 7.55
C ASN A 59 0.91 22.12 9.03
N THR A 60 1.82 22.59 9.88
CA THR A 60 1.77 22.32 11.32
C THR A 60 0.46 22.82 11.94
N LYS A 61 -0.02 24.00 11.53
CA LYS A 61 -1.29 24.56 12.00
C LYS A 61 -2.51 23.66 11.74
N ASP A 62 -2.46 22.84 10.71
CA ASP A 62 -3.58 21.97 10.33
C ASP A 62 -3.58 20.70 11.20
N LEU A 63 -2.40 20.24 11.63
CA LEU A 63 -2.22 19.10 12.52
C LEU A 63 -2.69 19.38 13.95
N ASP A 64 -2.59 20.63 14.39
CA ASP A 64 -3.07 21.08 15.71
C ASP A 64 -4.59 21.34 15.72
N SER A 65 -5.28 21.17 14.58
CA SER A 65 -6.71 21.39 14.45
C SER A 65 -7.52 20.10 14.57
N ASP A 66 -8.73 20.17 15.12
CA ASP A 66 -9.68 19.06 15.14
C ASP A 66 -10.42 18.84 13.81
N GLN A 67 -10.00 19.53 12.74
CA GLN A 67 -10.63 19.46 11.42
C GLN A 67 -9.94 18.44 10.53
N THR A 68 -10.66 17.96 9.52
CA THR A 68 -10.05 17.11 8.49
C THR A 68 -9.03 17.94 7.71
N ILE A 69 -7.78 17.49 7.70
CA ILE A 69 -6.70 18.13 6.96
C ILE A 69 -6.89 17.87 5.47
N ASP A 70 -7.02 18.93 4.67
CA ASP A 70 -7.28 18.81 3.24
C ASP A 70 -5.98 18.72 2.42
N HIS A 71 -4.96 19.47 2.83
CA HIS A 71 -3.67 19.52 2.14
C HIS A 71 -2.67 18.56 2.79
N VAL A 72 -2.60 17.35 2.24
CA VAL A 72 -1.64 16.32 2.67
C VAL A 72 -0.85 15.81 1.48
N GLU A 73 0.48 15.93 1.55
CA GLU A 73 1.40 15.22 0.66
C GLU A 73 1.68 13.83 1.24
N VAL A 74 1.71 12.80 0.40
CA VAL A 74 2.07 11.43 0.80
C VAL A 74 3.34 10.99 0.08
N ASN A 75 4.25 10.39 0.83
CA ASN A 75 5.35 9.61 0.31
C ASN A 75 5.24 8.21 0.90
N TRP A 76 5.30 7.21 0.04
CA TRP A 76 5.27 5.81 0.41
C TRP A 76 6.43 5.10 -0.26
N THR A 77 7.26 4.46 0.56
CA THR A 77 8.30 3.56 0.08
C THR A 77 8.03 2.17 0.59
N ARG A 78 8.12 1.17 -0.30
CA ARG A 78 8.10 -0.23 0.08
C ARG A 78 9.36 -0.90 -0.42
N VAL A 79 10.00 -1.65 0.46
CA VAL A 79 11.09 -2.55 0.10
C VAL A 79 10.61 -3.97 0.33
N SER A 80 10.59 -4.80 -0.70
CA SER A 80 10.17 -6.19 -0.62
C SER A 80 11.00 -7.07 -1.54
N ARG A 81 10.92 -8.39 -1.38
CA ARG A 81 11.40 -9.30 -2.42
C ARG A 81 10.61 -9.10 -3.73
N PHE A 82 11.07 -9.75 -4.79
CA PHE A 82 10.35 -9.82 -6.06
C PHE A 82 8.91 -10.26 -5.86
N SER A 83 8.00 -9.66 -6.63
CA SER A 83 6.57 -10.02 -6.54
C SER A 83 6.33 -11.41 -7.12
N PRO A 84 5.36 -12.19 -6.60
CA PRO A 84 5.16 -13.59 -7.01
C PRO A 84 4.89 -13.78 -8.51
N PHE A 85 4.20 -12.82 -9.14
CA PHE A 85 3.91 -12.87 -10.58
C PHE A 85 5.18 -12.80 -11.46
N MET A 86 6.29 -12.28 -10.92
CA MET A 86 7.56 -12.17 -11.65
C MET A 86 8.29 -13.51 -11.75
N LYS A 87 7.85 -14.53 -10.98
CA LYS A 87 8.38 -15.90 -11.04
C LYS A 87 9.89 -16.00 -10.82
N MET A 88 10.38 -15.19 -9.87
CA MET A 88 11.81 -15.01 -9.59
C MET A 88 12.39 -16.05 -8.62
N LYS A 89 11.57 -16.98 -8.10
CA LYS A 89 12.01 -18.05 -7.19
C LYS A 89 12.85 -17.53 -6.02
N ASP A 90 14.02 -18.13 -5.80
CA ASP A 90 15.00 -17.80 -4.76
C ASP A 90 16.03 -16.77 -5.22
N ASN A 91 15.87 -16.14 -6.39
CA ASN A 91 16.77 -15.09 -6.85
C ASN A 91 16.93 -14.01 -5.78
N THR A 92 18.16 -13.55 -5.65
CA THR A 92 18.55 -12.51 -4.71
C THR A 92 18.21 -11.15 -5.30
N GLY A 93 17.62 -10.28 -4.48
CA GLY A 93 17.23 -8.94 -4.89
C GLY A 93 15.98 -8.44 -4.18
N TYR A 94 15.80 -7.13 -4.25
CA TYR A 94 14.66 -6.43 -3.68
C TYR A 94 14.08 -5.46 -4.71
N LEU A 95 12.76 -5.33 -4.69
CA LEU A 95 12.05 -4.25 -5.34
C LEU A 95 11.95 -3.08 -4.37
N VAL A 96 12.26 -1.89 -4.87
CA VAL A 96 12.04 -0.63 -4.17
C VAL A 96 10.93 0.10 -4.90
N PHE A 97 9.78 0.20 -4.25
CA PHE A 97 8.68 1.05 -4.70
C PHE A 97 8.87 2.41 -4.05
N HIS A 98 8.93 3.45 -4.86
CA HIS A 98 8.99 4.83 -4.37
C HIS A 98 7.85 5.61 -5.00
N CYS A 99 6.88 5.97 -4.18
CA CYS A 99 5.63 6.58 -4.61
C CYS A 99 5.44 7.90 -3.88
N THR A 100 5.03 8.92 -4.63
CA THR A 100 4.63 10.22 -4.11
C THR A 100 3.22 10.54 -4.57
N GLY A 101 2.53 11.39 -3.83
CA GLY A 101 1.18 11.81 -4.16
C GLY A 101 0.67 12.87 -3.20
N PHE A 102 -0.61 13.18 -3.33
CA PHE A 102 -1.29 14.13 -2.46
C PHE A 102 -2.76 13.74 -2.31
N LYS A 103 -3.35 14.19 -1.22
CA LYS A 103 -4.80 14.08 -0.98
C LYS A 103 -5.53 15.05 -1.92
N LEU A 104 -6.60 14.57 -2.57
CA LEU A 104 -7.51 15.43 -3.31
C LEU A 104 -8.35 16.28 -2.33
N PRO A 105 -8.61 17.55 -2.66
CA PRO A 105 -9.44 18.43 -1.83
C PRO A 105 -10.83 17.85 -1.53
N GLN A 106 -11.41 18.29 -0.43
CA GLN A 106 -12.76 17.91 -0.05
C GLN A 106 -13.76 18.27 -1.17
N GLY A 107 -14.54 17.28 -1.60
CA GLY A 107 -15.51 17.42 -2.69
C GLY A 107 -14.98 17.01 -4.06
N SER A 108 -13.69 16.65 -4.18
CA SER A 108 -13.18 16.02 -5.38
C SER A 108 -13.83 14.66 -5.68
N THR A 109 -13.81 14.29 -6.95
CA THR A 109 -14.38 13.07 -7.51
C THR A 109 -13.30 12.24 -8.20
N VAL A 110 -13.66 11.07 -8.73
CA VAL A 110 -12.76 10.26 -9.57
C VAL A 110 -12.18 11.07 -10.71
N ASP A 111 -12.95 12.00 -11.29
CA ASP A 111 -12.57 12.75 -12.48
C ASP A 111 -11.43 13.75 -12.21
N ASP A 112 -11.09 14.00 -10.95
CA ASP A 112 -9.96 14.84 -10.53
C ASP A 112 -8.63 14.04 -10.40
N LEU A 113 -8.65 12.73 -10.63
CA LEU A 113 -7.46 11.88 -10.65
C LEU A 113 -6.71 11.98 -11.99
N ASP A 114 -5.49 11.42 -12.03
CA ASP A 114 -4.75 11.24 -13.29
C ASP A 114 -5.60 10.45 -14.31
N PRO A 115 -5.63 10.84 -15.60
CA PRO A 115 -6.45 10.19 -16.61
C PRO A 115 -6.25 8.67 -16.71
N LEU A 116 -5.05 8.16 -16.41
CA LEU A 116 -4.78 6.73 -16.37
C LEU A 116 -5.62 6.05 -15.29
N LEU A 117 -5.66 6.63 -14.09
CA LEU A 117 -6.46 6.12 -12.96
C LEU A 117 -7.96 6.27 -13.24
N VAL A 118 -8.38 7.41 -13.79
CA VAL A 118 -9.78 7.64 -14.19
C VAL A 118 -10.26 6.54 -15.12
N ASN A 119 -9.48 6.23 -16.16
CA ASN A 119 -9.83 5.23 -17.16
C ASN A 119 -9.91 3.83 -16.54
N GLU A 120 -8.95 3.45 -15.69
CA GLU A 120 -8.94 2.13 -15.04
C GLU A 120 -10.12 1.97 -14.06
N ILE A 121 -10.39 3.00 -13.25
CA ILE A 121 -11.51 3.02 -12.30
C ILE A 121 -12.84 2.92 -13.03
N LYS A 122 -13.05 3.69 -14.10
CA LYS A 122 -14.31 3.67 -14.85
C LYS A 122 -14.51 2.39 -15.64
N ARG A 123 -13.43 1.74 -16.10
CA ARG A 123 -13.51 0.51 -16.90
C ARG A 123 -13.83 -0.71 -16.04
N ASP A 124 -12.99 -0.96 -15.02
CA ASP A 124 -12.99 -2.26 -14.32
C ASP A 124 -13.06 -2.14 -12.79
N MET A 125 -12.74 -0.98 -12.22
CA MET A 125 -12.55 -0.81 -10.78
C MET A 125 -13.58 0.18 -10.17
N THR A 126 -14.82 0.15 -10.65
CA THR A 126 -15.87 1.14 -10.32
C THR A 126 -16.21 1.20 -8.82
N ALA A 127 -15.97 0.12 -8.07
CA ALA A 127 -16.12 0.10 -6.62
C ALA A 127 -15.19 1.09 -5.89
N TYR A 128 -14.09 1.51 -6.52
CA TYR A 128 -13.15 2.50 -5.98
C TYR A 128 -13.50 3.93 -6.39
N ALA A 129 -14.61 4.15 -7.10
CA ALA A 129 -15.02 5.47 -7.52
C ALA A 129 -15.48 6.37 -6.36
N THR A 130 -15.87 5.77 -5.24
CA THR A 130 -16.35 6.48 -4.05
C THR A 130 -15.78 5.83 -2.80
N ALA A 131 -15.34 6.65 -1.84
CA ALA A 131 -14.96 6.16 -0.52
C ALA A 131 -16.18 5.59 0.23
N PRO A 132 -16.02 4.53 1.05
CA PRO A 132 -17.05 4.10 1.97
C PRO A 132 -17.43 5.23 2.94
N ALA A 133 -18.72 5.34 3.30
CA ALA A 133 -19.19 6.36 4.24
C ALA A 133 -18.63 6.18 5.66
N GLU A 134 -18.36 4.93 6.04
CA GLU A 134 -17.86 4.58 7.37
C GLU A 134 -16.71 3.58 7.27
N TYR A 135 -15.80 3.66 8.23
CA TYR A 135 -14.74 2.67 8.39
C TYR A 135 -15.31 1.35 8.90
N ASN A 136 -15.03 0.25 8.20
CA ASN A 136 -15.39 -1.09 8.63
C ASN A 136 -14.17 -1.79 9.30
N PRO A 137 -14.15 -1.95 10.63
CA PRO A 137 -13.03 -2.59 11.33
C PRO A 137 -12.88 -4.08 11.01
N ASN A 138 -13.91 -4.72 10.45
CA ASN A 138 -13.91 -6.13 10.07
C ASN A 138 -13.52 -6.35 8.60
N ALA A 139 -13.25 -5.27 7.84
CA ALA A 139 -12.81 -5.40 6.46
C ALA A 139 -11.51 -6.21 6.40
N LYS A 140 -11.47 -7.21 5.51
CA LYS A 140 -10.28 -8.05 5.33
C LYS A 140 -9.28 -7.31 4.45
N ASN A 141 -8.07 -7.10 4.97
CA ASN A 141 -6.97 -6.58 4.18
C ASN A 141 -6.48 -7.63 3.17
N VAL A 142 -6.14 -7.17 1.98
CA VAL A 142 -5.53 -7.98 0.91
C VAL A 142 -4.12 -7.47 0.65
N THR A 143 -3.19 -8.40 0.43
CA THR A 143 -1.79 -8.13 0.06
C THR A 143 -1.51 -8.73 -1.31
N SER A 144 -0.46 -8.28 -2.00
CA SER A 144 -0.08 -8.88 -3.29
C SER A 144 0.16 -10.40 -3.20
N TRP A 145 0.62 -10.89 -2.04
CA TRP A 145 0.84 -12.33 -1.79
C TRP A 145 -0.46 -13.09 -1.56
N THR A 146 -1.38 -12.55 -0.75
CA THR A 146 -2.69 -13.20 -0.52
C THR A 146 -3.57 -13.17 -1.76
N TYR A 147 -3.57 -12.06 -2.50
CA TYR A 147 -4.24 -11.97 -3.79
C TYR A 147 -3.69 -12.99 -4.79
N PHE A 148 -2.36 -13.08 -4.91
CA PHE A 148 -1.72 -14.06 -5.80
C PHE A 148 -2.07 -15.51 -5.41
N ARG A 149 -2.03 -15.83 -4.11
CA ARG A 149 -2.44 -17.14 -3.57
C ARG A 149 -3.87 -17.49 -3.98
N ASP A 150 -4.78 -16.55 -3.77
CA ASP A 150 -6.23 -16.78 -3.93
C ASP A 150 -6.64 -16.82 -5.41
N ASN A 151 -5.84 -16.24 -6.31
CA ASN A 151 -6.10 -16.20 -7.76
C ASN A 151 -5.09 -17.01 -8.59
N PHE A 152 -4.32 -17.89 -7.96
CA PHE A 152 -3.16 -18.56 -8.57
C PHE A 152 -3.51 -19.26 -9.88
N ASP A 153 -4.54 -20.11 -9.88
CA ASP A 153 -4.92 -20.91 -11.05
C ASP A 153 -5.35 -20.03 -12.24
N THR A 154 -6.05 -18.92 -11.97
CA THR A 154 -6.43 -17.93 -12.98
C THR A 154 -5.23 -17.17 -13.53
N ILE A 155 -4.26 -16.83 -12.68
CA ILE A 155 -3.05 -16.10 -13.11
C ILE A 155 -2.16 -17.00 -13.96
N VAL A 156 -1.95 -18.25 -13.54
CA VAL A 156 -1.09 -19.20 -14.27
C VAL A 156 -1.70 -19.60 -15.61
N SER A 157 -3.02 -19.81 -15.67
CA SER A 157 -3.70 -20.13 -16.94
C SER A 157 -3.63 -18.99 -17.98
N LYS A 158 -3.65 -17.73 -17.55
CA LYS A 158 -3.50 -16.57 -18.45
C LYS A 158 -2.06 -16.34 -18.92
N GLY A 159 -1.06 -16.72 -18.13
CA GLY A 159 0.36 -16.58 -18.48
C GLY A 159 0.92 -17.70 -19.37
N ALA A 160 0.10 -18.68 -19.76
CA ALA A 160 0.49 -19.82 -20.59
C ALA A 160 0.18 -19.63 -22.10
N ASN A 161 -0.18 -18.41 -22.52
CA ASN A 161 -0.37 -18.01 -23.92
C ASN A 161 0.72 -17.05 -24.37
#